data_AF-A0A2I0P0M3-F1
#
_entry.id   AF-A0A2I0P0M3-F1
#
_cell.length_a   1.000
_cell.length_b   1.000
_cell.length_c   1.000
_cell.angle_alpha   90.00
_cell.angle_beta   90.00
_cell.angle_gamma   90.00
#
_symmetry.space_group_name_H-M   'P 1'
#
loop_
_entity.id
_entity.type
_entity.pdbx_description
1 polymer ?
#
loop_
_entity_poly.entity_id
_entity_poly.type
_entity_poly.pdbx_seq_one_letter_code
_entity_poly.pdbx_strand_id
1 'polypeptide(L)' 'MKVCIMCGGEGTRLRPLTFERPKPCIPIVNKPSIEHLVSHLSNLGFHDVIITLGYKGDAIEQSLGDGAL' A
#
# COMPACT_ATOMS: atom_id res chain seq x y z
N MET A 1 -13.09 -13.01 6.59
CA MET A 1 -12.46 -12.28 7.71
C MET A 1 -11.94 -10.96 7.16
N LYS A 2 -12.10 -9.85 7.89
CA LYS A 2 -11.62 -8.54 7.45
C LYS A 2 -10.16 -8.35 7.84
N VAL A 3 -9.36 -7.79 6.92
CA VAL A 3 -7.98 -7.40 7.17
C VAL A 3 -7.89 -5.88 7.12
N CYS A 4 -7.18 -5.27 8.06
CA CYS A 4 -6.92 -3.84 8.05
C CYS A 4 -5.43 -3.59 7.81
N ILE A 5 -5.09 -2.83 6.76
CA ILE A 5 -3.73 -2.38 6.47
C ILE A 5 -3.62 -0.89 6.79
N MET A 6 -2.68 -0.54 7.66
CA MET A 6 -2.48 0.85 8.08
C MET A 6 -1.44 1.55 7.19
N CYS A 7 -1.89 2.49 6.37
CA CYS A 7 -1.05 3.19 5.38
C CYS A 7 -0.98 4.72 5.57
N GLY A 8 -1.34 5.23 6.75
CA GLY A 8 -1.39 6.69 6.99
C GLY A 8 -0.06 7.39 7.28
N GLY A 9 1.03 6.67 7.54
CA GLY A 9 2.29 7.25 8.03
C GLY A 9 3.18 7.89 6.94
N GLU A 10 3.86 8.99 7.28
CA GLU A 10 4.78 9.72 6.38
C GLU A 10 6.06 8.95 6.00
N GLY A 11 6.43 7.91 6.75
CA GLY A 11 7.65 7.13 6.47
C GLY A 11 8.94 7.96 6.54
N THR A 12 9.07 8.83 7.54
CA THR A 12 10.16 9.81 7.68
C THR A 12 11.58 9.20 7.70
N ARG A 13 11.71 7.97 8.21
CA ARG A 13 12.98 7.23 8.23
C ARG A 13 13.50 6.84 6.84
N LEU A 14 12.65 6.81 5.82
CA LEU A 14 13.02 6.44 4.45
C LEU A 14 13.29 7.64 3.55
N ARG A 15 13.30 8.86 4.11
CA ARG A 15 13.66 10.06 3.36
C ARG A 15 15.08 9.91 2.77
N PRO A 16 15.33 10.37 1.52
CA PRO A 16 14.46 11.22 0.72
C PRO A 16 13.38 10.47 -0.09
N LEU A 17 13.34 9.13 -0.06
CA LEU A 17 12.43 8.33 -0.89
C LEU A 17 10.96 8.64 -0.64
N THR A 18 10.61 9.10 0.55
CA THR A 18 9.23 9.40 0.95
C THR A 18 8.81 10.86 0.83
N PHE A 19 9.65 11.75 0.28
CA PHE A 19 9.25 13.14 0.06
C PHE A 19 8.17 13.28 -1.02
N GLU A 20 8.29 12.50 -2.10
CA GLU A 20 7.37 12.61 -3.24
C GLU A 20 6.31 11.52 -3.29
N ARG A 21 6.50 10.42 -2.54
CA ARG A 21 5.59 9.27 -2.53
C ARG A 21 5.46 8.70 -1.11
N PRO A 22 4.31 8.13 -0.74
CA PRO A 22 4.19 7.47 0.55
C PRO A 22 4.94 6.13 0.53
N LYS A 23 5.35 5.64 1.71
CA LYS A 23 6.08 4.36 1.84
C LYS A 23 5.41 3.19 1.08
N PRO A 24 4.08 3.00 1.12
CA PRO A 24 3.41 1.89 0.42
C PRO A 24 3.64 1.90 -1.10
N CYS A 25 3.86 3.07 -1.70
CA CYS A 25 4.11 3.25 -3.14
C CYS A 25 5.60 3.14 -3.53
N ILE A 26 6.50 2.82 -2.60
CA ILE A 26 7.91 2.57 -2.94
C ILE A 26 8.01 1.26 -3.72
N PRO A 27 8.64 1.23 -4.91
CA PRO A 27 8.76 0.03 -5.70
C PRO A 27 9.76 -0.95 -5.07
N ILE A 28 9.34 -2.21 -4.96
CA ILE A 28 10.16 -3.37 -4.61
C ILE A 28 10.03 -4.34 -5.79
N VAL A 29 11.14 -4.64 -6.47
CA VAL A 29 11.14 -5.50 -7.68
C VAL A 29 10.09 -5.02 -8.70
N ASN A 30 10.13 -3.72 -9.03
CA ASN A 30 9.25 -3.04 -10.00
C ASN A 30 7.75 -3.01 -9.66
N LYS A 31 7.34 -3.42 -8.46
CA LYS A 31 5.96 -3.28 -7.98
C LYS A 31 5.89 -2.49 -6.66
N PRO A 32 4.92 -1.59 -6.48
CA PRO A 32 4.64 -0.95 -5.20
C PRO A 32 4.62 -1.94 -4.03
N SER A 33 5.24 -1.58 -2.91
CA SER A 33 5.34 -2.46 -1.73
C SER A 33 3.97 -2.94 -1.21
N ILE A 34 2.92 -2.14 -1.39
CA ILE A 34 1.55 -2.47 -0.98
C ILE A 34 0.92 -3.58 -1.83
N GLU A 35 1.22 -3.64 -3.13
CA GLU A 35 0.71 -4.70 -4.01
C GLU A 35 1.23 -6.06 -3.56
N HIS A 36 2.51 -6.15 -3.16
CA HIS A 36 3.06 -7.39 -2.62
C HIS A 36 2.29 -7.88 -1.40
N LEU A 37 1.91 -6.97 -0.50
CA LEU A 37 1.14 -7.31 0.70
C LEU A 37 -0.29 -7.75 0.34
N VAL A 38 -0.96 -7.03 -0.56
CA VAL A 38 -2.32 -7.36 -1.01
C VAL A 38 -2.33 -8.72 -1.74
N SER A 39 -1.42 -8.95 -2.68
CA SER A 39 -1.32 -10.24 -3.37
C SER A 39 -0.99 -11.39 -2.40
N HIS A 40 -0.13 -11.15 -1.41
CA HIS A 40 0.15 -12.16 -0.38
C HIS A 40 -1.09 -12.52 0.44
N LEU A 41 -1.87 -11.52 0.87
CA LEU A 41 -3.13 -11.71 1.59
C LEU A 41 -4.18 -12.43 0.73
N SER A 42 -4.29 -12.07 -0.55
CA SER A 42 -5.18 -12.72 -1.51
C SER A 42 -4.85 -14.21 -1.68
N ASN A 43 -3.57 -14.56 -1.79
CA ASN A 43 -3.10 -15.95 -1.86
C ASN A 43 -3.40 -16.77 -0.59
N LEU A 44 -3.61 -16.10 0.55
CA LEU A 44 -4.03 -16.72 1.81
C LEU A 44 -5.56 -16.76 1.98
N GLY A 45 -6.33 -16.29 1.00
CA GLY A 45 -7.79 -16.28 1.01
C GLY A 45 -8.44 -15.06 1.68
N PHE A 46 -7.68 -13.98 1.90
CA PHE A 46 -8.22 -12.73 2.43
C PHE A 46 -8.62 -11.79 1.29
N HIS A 47 -9.93 -11.64 1.08
CA HIS A 47 -10.49 -10.81 0.01
C HIS A 47 -11.24 -9.55 0.50
N ASP A 48 -11.38 -9.39 1.82
CA ASP A 48 -12.04 -8.23 2.44
C ASP A 48 -10.97 -7.40 3.17
N VAL A 49 -10.36 -6.46 2.45
CA VAL A 49 -9.22 -5.66 2.91
C VAL A 49 -9.65 -4.19 3.03
N ILE A 50 -9.43 -3.62 4.19
CA ILE A 50 -9.62 -2.20 4.49
C ILE A 50 -8.25 -1.56 4.60
N ILE A 51 -8.03 -0.45 3.91
CA ILE A 51 -6.77 0.29 3.95
C ILE A 51 -7.02 1.67 4.51
N THR A 52 -6.33 2.02 5.60
CA THR A 52 -6.42 3.37 6.17
C THR A 52 -5.39 4.29 5.51
N LEU A 53 -5.87 5.40 4.95
CA LEU A 53 -5.04 6.35 4.21
C LEU A 53 -4.69 7.57 5.08
N GLY A 54 -3.66 8.29 4.66
CA GLY A 54 -3.15 9.49 5.33
C GLY A 54 -2.23 10.25 4.40
N TYR A 55 -0.94 10.36 4.75
CA TYR A 55 0.04 11.07 3.92
C TYR A 55 0.04 10.58 2.47
N LYS A 56 -0.26 11.49 1.52
CA LYS A 56 -0.35 11.23 0.07
C LYS A 56 -1.23 10.00 -0.27
N GLY A 57 -2.39 9.86 0.41
CA GLY A 57 -3.33 8.75 0.24
C GLY A 57 -3.73 8.47 -1.21
N ASP A 58 -3.97 9.50 -2.01
CA ASP A 58 -4.37 9.39 -3.43
C ASP A 58 -3.40 8.55 -4.26
N ALA A 59 -2.09 8.63 -3.96
CA ALA A 59 -1.08 7.83 -4.65
C ALA A 59 -1.20 6.32 -4.34
N ILE A 60 -1.68 5.98 -3.14
CA ILE A 60 -1.93 4.59 -2.74
C ILE A 60 -3.20 4.08 -3.43
N GLU A 61 -4.27 4.89 -3.46
CA GLU A 61 -5.50 4.53 -4.20
C GLU A 61 -5.22 4.30 -5.67
N GLN A 62 -4.47 5.21 -6.31
CA GLN A 62 -4.11 5.09 -7.72
C GLN A 62 -3.23 3.86 -8.00
N SER A 63 -2.38 3.47 -7.04
CA SER A 63 -1.55 2.27 -7.14
C SER A 63 -2.34 0.97 -7.05
N LEU A 64 -3.43 0.95 -6.28
CA LEU A 64 -4.24 -0.25 -6.07
C LEU A 64 -5.44 -0.35 -7.02
N GLY A 65 -5.81 0.75 -7.67
CA GLY A 65 -6.88 0.80 -8.66
C GLY A 65 -8.22 0.37 -8.07
N ASP A 66 -8.91 -0.52 -8.76
CA ASP A 66 -10.19 -1.09 -8.35
C ASP A 66 -10.05 -2.33 -7.44
N GLY A 67 -8.81 -2.70 -7.08
CA GLY A 67 -8.51 -3.86 -6.24
C GLY A 67 -8.45 -5.19 -6.99
N ALA A 68 -8.47 -5.21 -8.32
CA ALA A 68 -8.22 -6.40 -9.13
C ALA A 68 -6.71 -6.72 -9.21
N LEU A 69 -6.14 -7.28 -8.14
CA LEU A 69 -4.73 -7.67 -8.00
C LEU A 69 -4.52 -9.17 -7.78
#